data_AF-A0A1J7FMV7-F1
#
_entry.id   AF-A0A1J7FMV7-F1
#
_cell.length_a   1.000
_cell.length_b   1.000
_cell.length_c   1.000
_cell.angle_alpha   90.00
_cell.angle_beta   90.00
_cell.angle_gamma   90.00
#
_symmetry.space_group_name_H-M   'P 1'
#
loop_
_entity.id
_entity.type
_entity.pdbx_description
1 polymer ?
#
loop_
_entity_poly.entity_id
_entity_poly.type
_entity_poly.pdbx_seq_one_letter_code
_entity_poly.pdbx_strand_id
1 'polypeptide(L)'
;MAASGKSLYEGVCRETQNPAGCLQLLRHDPQITSAKNYFDLSRFILEFGEKKATEGKEYILQIAKEHPTPQITLCAKNTYGSLPTSFIIARDEMINDPKSATYDALVIGDGPAYCAEAFRKANVENPPINKMMTLLSHIAYYAIEHLT
;
A
#
# COMPACT_ATOMS: atom_id res chain seq x y z
N MET A 1 -18.84 -25.07 12.17
CA MET A 1 -18.10 -26.16 11.50
C MET A 1 -16.65 -25.69 11.34
N ALA A 2 -15.69 -26.31 12.01
CA ALA A 2 -14.33 -25.76 12.07
C ALA A 2 -13.51 -26.14 10.82
N ALA A 3 -13.15 -25.14 10.01
CA ALA A 3 -12.07 -25.17 9.02
C ALA A 3 -11.89 -23.74 8.47
N SER A 4 -10.92 -22.91 8.85
CA SER A 4 -9.60 -23.10 9.45
C SER A 4 -9.30 -21.92 10.38
N GLY A 5 -8.54 -22.13 11.46
CA GLY A 5 -8.01 -21.05 12.32
C GLY A 5 -7.01 -20.14 11.62
N LYS A 6 -7.46 -19.46 10.56
CA LYS A 6 -6.70 -18.50 9.77
C LYS A 6 -6.93 -17.10 10.32
N SER A 7 -5.85 -16.36 10.44
CA SER A 7 -5.87 -14.96 10.90
C SER A 7 -6.60 -14.07 9.90
N LEU A 8 -7.00 -12.87 10.35
CA LEU A 8 -7.71 -11.90 9.53
C LEU A 8 -6.88 -11.44 8.31
N TYR A 9 -5.58 -11.19 8.49
CA TYR A 9 -4.70 -10.77 7.38
C TYR A 9 -4.58 -11.87 6.30
N GLU A 10 -4.60 -13.15 6.67
CA GLU A 10 -4.63 -14.24 5.68
C GLU A 10 -5.94 -14.26 4.90
N GLY A 11 -7.05 -13.82 5.51
CA GLY A 11 -8.33 -13.57 4.85
C GLY A 11 -8.17 -12.54 3.75
N VAL A 12 -7.78 -11.32 4.14
CA VAL A 12 -7.53 -10.18 3.25
C VAL A 12 -6.58 -10.57 2.11
N CYS A 13 -5.47 -11.27 2.41
CA CYS A 13 -4.52 -11.67 1.38
C CYS A 13 -5.11 -12.55 0.28
N ARG A 14 -6.09 -13.42 0.60
CA ARG A 14 -6.74 -14.28 -0.42
C ARG A 14 -7.60 -13.51 -1.41
N GLU A 15 -8.04 -12.32 -1.03
CA GLU A 15 -8.87 -11.45 -1.87
C GLU A 15 -8.01 -10.65 -2.86
N THR A 16 -6.72 -10.47 -2.55
CA THR A 16 -5.78 -9.84 -3.48
C THR A 16 -5.49 -10.70 -4.70
N GLN A 17 -5.10 -10.06 -5.80
CA GLN A 17 -4.61 -10.76 -6.99
C GLN A 17 -3.25 -11.47 -6.78
N ASN A 18 -2.54 -11.18 -5.68
CA ASN A 18 -1.27 -11.82 -5.33
C ASN A 18 -1.23 -12.24 -3.85
N PRO A 19 -1.94 -13.32 -3.48
CA PRO A 19 -2.02 -13.77 -2.09
C PRO A 19 -0.66 -14.10 -1.48
N ALA A 20 0.24 -14.74 -2.25
CA ALA A 20 1.57 -15.10 -1.77
C ALA A 20 2.41 -13.86 -1.45
N GLY A 21 2.39 -12.84 -2.31
CA GLY A 21 3.08 -11.57 -2.07
C GLY A 21 2.50 -10.82 -0.88
N CYS A 22 1.17 -10.82 -0.72
CA CYS A 22 0.52 -10.21 0.44
C CYS A 22 0.98 -10.86 1.74
N LEU A 23 0.94 -12.21 1.81
CA LEU A 23 1.39 -12.94 2.99
C LEU A 23 2.86 -12.66 3.30
N GLN A 24 3.73 -12.66 2.28
CA GLN A 24 5.14 -12.35 2.45
C GLN A 24 5.36 -10.93 3.00
N LEU A 25 4.56 -9.96 2.55
CA LEU A 25 4.65 -8.57 2.95
C LEU A 25 4.23 -8.36 4.42
N LEU A 26 3.14 -9.01 4.84
CA LEU A 26 2.50 -8.73 6.14
C LEU A 26 2.94 -9.65 7.29
N ARG A 27 3.39 -10.89 7.00
CA ARG A 27 3.62 -11.94 8.02
C ARG A 27 4.66 -11.60 9.10
N HIS A 28 5.48 -10.59 8.88
CA HIS A 28 6.55 -10.19 9.80
C HIS A 28 6.13 -9.07 10.75
N ASP A 29 4.94 -8.49 10.58
CA ASP A 29 4.41 -7.48 11.46
C ASP A 29 3.53 -8.12 12.55
N PRO A 30 3.93 -8.08 13.83
CA PRO A 30 3.18 -8.71 14.92
C PRO A 30 1.83 -8.03 15.17
N GLN A 31 1.67 -6.73 14.89
CA GLN A 31 0.39 -6.03 15.08
C GLN A 31 -0.62 -6.52 14.04
N ILE A 32 -0.20 -6.60 12.78
CA ILE A 32 -1.03 -7.12 11.68
C ILE A 32 -1.39 -8.59 11.89
N THR A 33 -0.41 -9.42 12.25
CA THR A 33 -0.63 -10.87 12.39
C THR A 33 -1.46 -11.24 13.62
N SER A 34 -1.47 -10.40 14.66
CA SER A 34 -2.23 -10.62 15.90
C SER A 34 -3.56 -9.87 15.98
N ALA A 35 -3.88 -9.03 14.97
CA ALA A 35 -5.12 -8.25 14.92
C ALA A 35 -6.37 -9.12 15.17
N LYS A 36 -7.26 -8.63 16.04
CA LYS A 36 -8.43 -9.38 16.53
C LYS A 36 -9.73 -9.04 15.82
N ASN A 37 -9.76 -7.91 15.12
CA ASN A 37 -10.89 -7.43 14.35
C ASN A 37 -10.38 -6.69 13.11
N TYR A 38 -11.26 -6.47 12.14
CA TYR A 38 -10.89 -5.79 10.89
C TYR A 38 -10.55 -4.32 11.10
N PHE A 39 -11.10 -3.66 12.12
CA PHE A 39 -10.79 -2.25 12.37
C PHE A 39 -9.33 -2.05 12.76
N ASP A 40 -8.83 -2.85 13.73
CA ASP A 40 -7.43 -2.85 14.11
C ASP A 40 -6.53 -3.32 12.96
N LEU A 41 -6.94 -4.35 12.22
CA LEU A 41 -6.18 -4.84 11.06
C LEU A 41 -6.01 -3.74 10.00
N SER A 42 -7.09 -3.07 9.61
CA SER A 42 -7.08 -2.00 8.62
C SER A 42 -6.21 -0.83 9.08
N ARG A 43 -6.33 -0.43 10.35
CA ARG A 43 -5.43 0.58 10.94
C ARG A 43 -3.97 0.20 10.80
N PHE A 44 -3.59 -1.02 11.22
CA PHE A 44 -2.20 -1.47 11.20
C PHE A 44 -1.66 -1.60 9.78
N ILE A 45 -2.47 -2.03 8.81
CA ILE A 45 -2.08 -2.08 7.38
C ILE A 45 -1.85 -0.66 6.84
N LEU A 46 -2.69 0.31 7.18
CA LEU A 46 -2.53 1.70 6.74
C LEU A 46 -1.31 2.36 7.38
N GLU A 47 -1.04 2.11 8.67
CA GLU A 47 0.19 2.55 9.36
C GLU A 47 1.45 1.92 8.73
N PHE A 48 1.38 0.62 8.41
CA PHE A 48 2.45 -0.04 7.67
C PHE A 48 2.65 0.57 6.28
N GLY A 49 1.56 0.91 5.59
CA GLY A 49 1.55 1.65 4.32
C GLY A 49 2.19 3.02 4.39
N GLU A 50 1.84 3.82 5.39
CA GLU A 50 2.43 5.13 5.66
C GLU A 50 3.95 5.03 5.82
N LYS A 51 4.41 4.07 6.64
CA LYS A 51 5.84 3.82 6.85
C LYS A 51 6.55 3.43 5.56
N LYS A 52 5.97 2.49 4.79
CA LYS A 52 6.55 2.04 3.51
C LYS A 52 6.52 3.11 2.43
N ALA A 53 5.50 3.94 2.40
CA ALA A 53 5.45 5.10 1.51
C ALA A 53 6.56 6.12 1.85
N THR A 54 6.84 6.33 3.14
CA THR A 54 7.91 7.22 3.60
C THR A 54 9.30 6.69 3.18
N GLU A 55 9.58 5.41 3.43
CA GLU A 55 10.80 4.73 2.97
C GLU A 55 10.92 4.79 1.43
N GLY A 56 9.81 4.55 0.73
CA GLY A 56 9.72 4.59 -0.72
C GLY A 56 10.02 5.98 -1.31
N LYS A 57 9.53 7.04 -0.66
CA LYS A 57 9.80 8.43 -1.05
C LYS A 57 11.29 8.73 -1.04
N GLU A 58 11.98 8.39 0.04
CA GLU A 58 13.42 8.60 0.15
C GLU A 58 14.19 7.81 -0.93
N TYR A 59 13.78 6.56 -1.16
CA TYR A 59 14.41 5.71 -2.17
C TYR A 59 14.23 6.24 -3.59
N ILE A 60 13.00 6.58 -3.99
CA ILE A 60 12.70 7.13 -5.31
C ILE A 60 13.35 8.50 -5.51
N LEU A 61 13.45 9.32 -4.46
CA LEU A 61 14.20 10.59 -4.50
C LEU A 61 15.68 10.39 -4.84
N GLN A 62 16.33 9.32 -4.36
CA GLN A 62 17.72 9.05 -4.73
C GLN A 62 17.82 8.63 -6.20
N ILE A 63 16.96 7.73 -6.65
CA ILE A 63 16.95 7.28 -8.04
C ILE A 63 16.68 8.46 -9.00
N ALA A 64 15.80 9.38 -8.62
CA ALA A 64 15.51 10.56 -9.42
C ALA A 64 16.69 11.54 -9.56
N LYS A 65 17.68 11.51 -8.65
CA LYS A 65 18.91 12.28 -8.81
C LYS A 65 19.83 11.67 -9.87
N GLU A 66 19.85 10.34 -9.96
CA GLU A 66 20.66 9.59 -10.93
C GLU A 66 20.01 9.57 -12.32
N HIS A 67 18.67 9.55 -12.37
CA HIS A 67 17.88 9.48 -13.59
C HIS A 67 16.79 10.56 -13.65
N PRO A 68 17.17 11.86 -13.82
CA PRO A 68 16.25 12.99 -13.67
C PRO A 68 15.37 13.23 -14.91
N THR A 69 14.61 12.21 -15.35
CA THR A 69 13.56 12.44 -16.36
C THR A 69 12.39 13.22 -15.73
N PRO A 70 11.59 13.95 -16.53
CA PRO A 70 10.42 14.66 -16.00
C PRO A 70 9.46 13.73 -15.23
N GLN A 71 9.24 12.52 -15.73
CA GLN A 71 8.31 11.56 -15.13
C GLN A 71 8.88 10.91 -13.86
N ILE A 72 10.17 10.57 -13.83
CA ILE A 72 10.81 10.04 -12.61
C ILE A 72 10.88 11.13 -11.53
N THR A 73 11.13 12.39 -11.93
CA THR A 73 11.12 13.52 -11.00
C THR A 73 9.72 13.76 -10.41
N LEU A 74 8.68 13.65 -11.24
CA LEU A 74 7.28 13.73 -10.80
C LEU A 74 6.96 12.62 -9.80
N CYS A 75 7.38 11.39 -10.10
CA CYS A 75 7.24 10.26 -9.20
C CYS A 75 7.86 10.52 -7.82
N ALA A 76 9.08 11.07 -7.79
CA ALA A 76 9.79 11.31 -6.56
C ALA A 76 9.19 12.45 -5.72
N LYS A 77 8.84 13.58 -6.37
CA LYS A 77 8.44 14.80 -5.67
C LYS A 77 6.96 14.84 -5.35
N ASN A 78 6.12 14.38 -6.27
CA ASN A 78 4.68 14.55 -6.16
C ASN A 78 4.06 13.24 -5.71
N THR A 79 4.19 12.18 -6.53
CA THR A 79 3.53 10.90 -6.26
C THR A 79 3.96 10.32 -4.92
N TYR A 80 5.23 9.92 -4.77
CA TYR A 80 5.73 9.44 -3.49
C TYR A 80 5.80 10.53 -2.41
N GLY A 81 5.81 11.80 -2.83
CA GLY A 81 5.71 12.92 -1.91
C GLY A 81 4.41 12.95 -1.11
N SER A 82 3.29 12.56 -1.73
CA SER A 82 1.95 12.59 -1.13
C SER A 82 1.48 11.26 -0.54
N LEU A 83 2.06 10.12 -0.95
CA LEU A 83 1.59 8.79 -0.52
C LEU A 83 1.47 8.63 1.01
N PRO A 84 2.45 9.06 1.85
CA PRO A 84 2.31 8.93 3.31
C PRO A 84 1.05 9.63 3.83
N THR A 85 0.77 10.84 3.34
CA THR A 85 -0.42 11.61 3.71
C THR A 85 -1.70 10.91 3.25
N SER A 86 -1.71 10.30 2.07
CA SER A 86 -2.87 9.54 1.57
C SER A 86 -3.22 8.34 2.47
N PHE A 87 -2.21 7.64 3.00
CA PHE A 87 -2.45 6.56 3.98
C PHE A 87 -3.04 7.09 5.30
N ILE A 88 -2.56 8.25 5.77
CA ILE A 88 -3.10 8.92 6.96
C ILE A 88 -4.56 9.29 6.76
N ILE A 89 -4.90 9.89 5.60
CA ILE A 89 -6.27 10.28 5.28
C ILE A 89 -7.20 9.05 5.28
N ALA A 90 -6.85 8.00 4.55
CA ALA A 90 -7.66 6.77 4.53
C ALA A 90 -7.83 6.18 5.94
N ARG A 91 -6.81 6.25 6.80
CA ARG A 91 -6.88 5.77 8.19
C ARG A 91 -7.82 6.61 9.03
N ASP A 92 -7.78 7.92 8.88
CA ASP A 92 -8.62 8.82 9.68
C ASP A 92 -10.08 8.76 9.21
N GLU A 93 -10.31 8.58 7.91
CA GLU A 93 -11.63 8.43 7.31
C GLU A 93 -12.29 7.11 7.69
N MET A 94 -11.56 6.01 7.87
CA MET A 94 -12.16 4.69 8.15
C MET A 94 -13.00 4.65 9.45
N ILE A 95 -12.87 5.66 10.31
CA ILE A 95 -13.63 5.79 11.56
C ILE A 95 -15.06 6.27 11.29
N ASN A 96 -15.23 7.23 10.37
CA ASN A 96 -16.49 7.95 10.19
C ASN A 96 -17.09 7.77 8.78
N ASP A 97 -16.24 7.49 7.79
CA ASP A 97 -16.61 7.23 6.41
C ASP A 97 -15.75 6.09 5.80
N PRO A 98 -16.02 4.83 6.19
CA PRO A 98 -15.29 3.68 5.66
C PRO A 98 -15.38 3.55 4.13
N LYS A 99 -16.43 4.07 3.49
CA LYS A 99 -16.59 4.01 2.03
C LYS A 99 -15.59 4.92 1.32
N SER A 100 -15.43 6.16 1.80
CA SER A 100 -14.40 7.07 1.30
C SER A 100 -13.00 6.53 1.60
N ALA A 101 -12.77 6.01 2.81
CA ALA A 101 -11.50 5.39 3.17
C ALA A 101 -11.11 4.20 2.27
N THR A 102 -12.08 3.33 1.93
CA THR A 102 -11.90 2.23 0.97
C THR A 102 -11.48 2.77 -0.40
N TYR A 103 -12.18 3.78 -0.92
CA TYR A 103 -11.85 4.38 -2.21
C TYR A 103 -10.46 5.01 -2.21
N ASP A 104 -10.13 5.78 -1.17
CA ASP A 104 -8.83 6.40 -0.98
C ASP A 104 -7.71 5.35 -0.92
N ALA A 105 -7.92 4.26 -0.17
CA ALA A 105 -6.97 3.15 -0.09
C ALA A 105 -6.69 2.51 -1.46
N LEU A 106 -7.70 2.41 -2.34
CA LEU A 106 -7.53 1.91 -3.70
C LEU A 106 -6.75 2.88 -4.59
N VAL A 107 -7.09 4.17 -4.55
CA VAL A 107 -6.47 5.21 -5.40
C VAL A 107 -4.99 5.45 -5.07
N ILE A 108 -4.56 5.17 -3.84
CA ILE A 108 -3.13 5.18 -3.46
C ILE A 108 -2.27 4.36 -4.43
N GLY A 109 -2.80 3.25 -4.98
CA GLY A 109 -2.08 2.34 -5.88
C GLY A 109 -1.82 2.90 -7.29
N ASP A 110 -2.59 3.89 -7.73
CA ASP A 110 -2.48 4.50 -9.07
C ASP A 110 -1.15 5.23 -9.26
N GLY A 111 -0.69 5.92 -8.21
CA GLY A 111 0.58 6.62 -8.21
C GLY A 111 1.78 5.69 -8.47
N PRO A 112 2.00 4.66 -7.63
CA PRO A 112 3.03 3.65 -7.84
C PRO A 112 2.92 2.93 -9.20
N ALA A 113 1.70 2.65 -9.68
CA ALA A 113 1.49 2.02 -10.99
C ALA A 113 1.92 2.95 -12.14
N TYR A 114 1.56 4.24 -12.07
CA TYR A 114 2.06 5.26 -12.99
C TYR A 114 3.58 5.34 -12.97
N CYS A 115 4.18 5.29 -11.77
CA CYS A 115 5.63 5.34 -11.64
C CYS A 115 6.33 4.12 -12.24
N ALA A 116 5.80 2.92 -12.03
CA ALA A 116 6.33 1.71 -12.68
C ALA A 116 6.41 1.87 -14.20
N GLU A 117 5.36 2.45 -14.81
CA GLU A 117 5.32 2.72 -16.24
C GLU A 117 6.30 3.83 -16.66
N ALA A 118 6.45 4.88 -15.85
CA ALA A 118 7.44 5.94 -16.10
C ALA A 118 8.88 5.40 -16.11
N PHE A 119 9.23 4.56 -15.14
CA PHE A 119 10.54 3.90 -15.09
C PHE A 119 10.77 3.02 -16.32
N ARG A 120 9.77 2.20 -16.68
CA ARG A 120 9.83 1.35 -17.88
C ARG A 120 10.04 2.17 -19.16
N LYS A 121 9.30 3.28 -19.35
CA LYS A 121 9.44 4.17 -20.50
C LYS A 121 10.79 4.87 -20.56
N ALA A 122 11.40 5.14 -19.41
CA ALA A 122 12.73 5.73 -19.32
C ALA A 122 13.87 4.71 -19.54
N ASN A 123 13.55 3.43 -19.77
CA ASN A 123 14.53 2.32 -19.79
C ASN A 123 15.40 2.26 -18.53
N VAL A 124 14.83 2.62 -17.37
CA VAL A 124 15.44 2.48 -16.05
C VAL A 124 14.77 1.30 -15.36
N GLU A 125 15.54 0.51 -14.62
CA GLU A 125 14.99 -0.61 -13.85
C GLU A 125 13.88 -0.12 -12.93
N ASN A 126 12.72 -0.80 -12.97
CA ASN A 126 11.56 -0.40 -12.16
C ASN A 126 11.83 -0.71 -10.68
N PRO A 127 11.84 0.30 -9.80
CA PRO A 127 12.05 0.10 -8.38
C PRO A 127 11.01 -0.87 -7.79
N PRO A 128 11.43 -1.92 -7.04
CA PRO A 128 10.51 -2.90 -6.45
C PRO A 128 9.41 -2.28 -5.58
N ILE A 129 9.71 -1.13 -4.98
CA ILE A 129 8.78 -0.35 -4.17
C ILE A 129 7.48 0.00 -4.91
N ASN A 130 7.53 0.24 -6.23
CA ASN A 130 6.32 0.55 -7.01
C ASN A 130 5.31 -0.61 -6.97
N LYS A 131 5.78 -1.83 -7.25
CA LYS A 131 4.95 -3.03 -7.20
C LYS A 131 4.45 -3.33 -5.79
N MET A 132 5.32 -3.15 -4.79
CA MET A 132 4.97 -3.37 -3.39
C MET A 132 3.86 -2.39 -2.94
N MET A 133 3.96 -1.11 -3.30
CA MET A 133 2.97 -0.10 -2.92
C MET A 133 1.64 -0.29 -3.63
N THR A 134 1.62 -0.67 -4.91
CA THR A 134 0.37 -1.06 -5.60
C THR A 134 -0.28 -2.28 -4.93
N LEU A 135 0.50 -3.27 -4.50
CA LEU A 135 -0.05 -4.41 -3.75
C LEU A 135 -0.62 -3.96 -2.39
N LEU A 136 0.12 -3.12 -1.67
CA LEU A 136 -0.28 -2.65 -0.34
C LEU A 136 -1.55 -1.80 -0.36
N SER A 137 -1.74 -1.00 -1.41
CA SER A 137 -2.99 -0.28 -1.66
C SER A 137 -4.18 -1.23 -1.78
N HIS A 138 -4.07 -2.29 -2.60
CA HIS A 138 -5.13 -3.30 -2.71
C HIS A 138 -5.38 -4.05 -1.40
N ILE A 139 -4.32 -4.36 -0.64
CA ILE A 139 -4.44 -4.98 0.68
C ILE A 139 -5.24 -4.07 1.63
N ALA A 140 -4.92 -2.78 1.65
CA ALA A 140 -5.64 -1.80 2.47
C ALA A 140 -7.11 -1.67 2.05
N TYR A 141 -7.38 -1.60 0.74
CA TYR A 141 -8.73 -1.61 0.19
C TYR A 141 -9.55 -2.80 0.73
N TYR A 142 -9.06 -4.04 0.56
CA TYR A 142 -9.78 -5.22 1.01
C TYR A 142 -9.94 -5.26 2.54
N ALA A 143 -8.95 -4.79 3.30
CA ALA A 143 -9.07 -4.74 4.76
C ALA A 143 -10.20 -3.78 5.21
N ILE A 144 -10.28 -2.58 4.61
CA ILE A 144 -11.31 -1.58 4.95
C ILE A 144 -12.68 -1.99 4.43
N GLU A 145 -12.78 -2.71 3.30
CA GLU A 145 -14.05 -3.23 2.77
C GLU A 145 -14.80 -4.10 3.78
N HIS A 146 -14.08 -4.83 4.65
CA HIS A 146 -14.69 -5.60 5.76
C HIS A 146 -15.30 -4.74 6.88
N LEU A 147 -15.17 -3.40 6.81
CA LEU A 147 -15.81 -2.44 7.71
C LEU A 147 -17.10 -1.84 7.13
N THR A 148 -17.40 -2.07 5.84
CA THR A 148 -18.54 -1.49 5.11
C THR A 148 -19.76 -2.39 5.02
#